data_AF-A0A1G0JTR0-F1
#
_entry.id   AF-A0A1G0JTR0-F1
#
_cell.length_a   1.000
_cell.length_b   1.000
_cell.length_c   1.000
_cell.angle_alpha   90.00
_cell.angle_beta   90.00
_cell.angle_gamma   90.00
#
_symmetry.space_group_name_H-M   'P 1'
#
loop_
_entity.id
_entity.type
_entity.pdbx_description
1 polymer ?
#
loop_
_entity_poly.entity_id
_entity_poly.type
_entity_poly.pdbx_seq_one_letter_code
_entity_poly.pdbx_strand_id
1 'polypeptide(L)'
;MTLKYLYSLLLCILVSSGAAQAVAQSPGEIVKTTADQVIARLQADREGLKARPEMIYGLVDDLIVPKFDFRSMSMMVLGKNWRTATAAQQAAFTAQFQTLLVRTYTKALLEYSDDKIIYHPEQKDQDSKLVLVKTDIARTGSSKIP
;
A
#
# COMPACT_ATOMS: atom_id res chain seq x y z
N MET A 1 -51.07 21.72 -19.87
CA MET A 1 -50.99 20.72 -18.78
C MET A 1 -49.69 19.88 -18.83
N THR A 2 -48.63 20.34 -19.51
CA THR A 2 -47.39 19.57 -19.76
C THR A 2 -46.17 20.11 -19.02
N LEU A 3 -46.16 21.41 -18.69
CA LEU A 3 -45.00 22.07 -18.06
C LEU A 3 -44.84 21.74 -16.56
N LYS A 4 -45.94 21.44 -15.86
CA LYS A 4 -45.95 21.09 -14.43
C LYS A 4 -45.37 19.70 -14.17
N TYR A 5 -45.59 18.76 -15.09
CA TYR A 5 -45.00 17.41 -15.01
C TYR A 5 -43.51 17.42 -15.38
N LEU A 6 -43.07 18.35 -16.23
CA LEU A 6 -41.66 18.52 -16.59
C LEU A 6 -40.82 18.99 -15.39
N TYR A 7 -41.31 19.96 -14.61
CA TYR A 7 -40.67 20.37 -13.36
C TYR A 7 -40.72 19.30 -12.28
N SER A 8 -41.81 18.52 -12.21
CA SER A 8 -41.94 17.41 -11.25
C SER A 8 -41.00 16.25 -11.58
N LEU A 9 -40.72 15.99 -12.87
CA LEU A 9 -39.75 14.99 -13.32
C LEU A 9 -38.30 15.45 -13.05
N LEU A 10 -38.01 16.74 -13.23
CA LEU A 10 -36.69 17.32 -12.95
C LEU A 10 -36.35 17.32 -11.45
N LEU A 11 -37.36 17.50 -10.58
CA LEU A 11 -37.19 17.47 -9.13
C LEU A 11 -36.93 16.06 -8.57
N CYS A 12 -37.47 15.01 -9.21
CA CYS A 12 -37.23 13.62 -8.80
C CYS A 12 -35.81 13.12 -9.12
N ILE A 13 -35.15 13.66 -10.15
CA ILE A 13 -33.79 13.23 -10.55
C ILE A 13 -32.73 13.82 -9.60
N LEU A 14 -32.97 14.98 -8.99
CA LEU A 14 -32.02 15.60 -8.04
C LEU A 14 -31.95 14.87 -6.67
N VAL A 15 -32.96 14.07 -6.31
CA VAL A 15 -32.98 13.35 -5.02
C VAL A 15 -32.28 11.98 -5.11
N SER A 16 -31.87 11.55 -6.30
CA SER A 16 -31.18 10.28 -6.53
C SER A 16 -29.65 10.35 -6.40
N SER A 17 -29.08 11.49 -5.99
CA SER A 17 -27.67 11.57 -5.61
C SER A 17 -27.46 10.88 -4.26
N GLY A 18 -27.54 9.55 -4.26
CA GLY A 18 -27.04 8.74 -3.16
C GLY A 18 -25.58 9.10 -2.96
N ALA A 19 -25.28 9.73 -1.83
CA ALA A 19 -23.90 9.89 -1.40
C ALA A 19 -23.32 8.48 -1.30
N ALA A 20 -22.49 8.11 -2.28
CA ALA A 20 -21.65 6.93 -2.17
C ALA A 20 -20.72 7.21 -0.99
N GLN A 21 -21.12 6.76 0.20
CA GLN A 21 -20.22 6.71 1.34
C GLN A 21 -19.12 5.74 0.93
N ALA A 22 -17.97 6.29 0.54
CA ALA A 22 -16.77 5.51 0.37
C ALA A 22 -16.49 4.85 1.72
N VAL A 23 -16.80 3.55 1.83
CA VAL A 23 -16.44 2.75 2.99
C VAL A 23 -14.93 2.85 3.10
N ALA A 24 -14.45 3.46 4.17
CA ALA A 24 -13.03 3.53 4.44
C ALA A 24 -12.51 2.08 4.54
N GLN A 25 -11.53 1.74 3.70
CA GLN A 25 -10.97 0.39 3.69
C GLN A 25 -10.35 0.06 5.05
N SER A 26 -10.53 -1.18 5.51
CA SER A 26 -9.85 -1.64 6.72
C SER A 26 -8.33 -1.69 6.51
N PRO A 27 -7.51 -1.63 7.57
CA PRO A 27 -6.07 -1.80 7.45
C PRO A 27 -5.67 -3.12 6.76
N GLY A 28 -6.38 -4.22 7.06
CA GLY A 28 -6.19 -5.51 6.40
C GLY A 28 -6.55 -5.46 4.91
N GLU A 29 -7.63 -4.79 4.54
CA GLU A 29 -7.98 -4.56 3.13
C GLU A 29 -6.92 -3.74 2.40
N ILE A 30 -6.37 -2.69 3.02
CA ILE A 30 -5.31 -1.89 2.42
C ILE A 30 -4.07 -2.75 2.13
N VAL A 31 -3.64 -3.56 3.10
CA VAL A 31 -2.49 -4.48 2.93
C VAL A 31 -2.78 -5.49 1.83
N LYS A 32 -3.95 -6.12 1.84
CA LYS A 32 -4.35 -7.12 0.84
C LYS A 32 -4.41 -6.53 -0.56
N THR A 33 -5.17 -5.45 -0.75
CA THR A 33 -5.33 -4.81 -2.07
C THR A 33 -3.99 -4.33 -2.61
N THR A 34 -3.12 -3.77 -1.78
CA THR A 34 -1.77 -3.35 -2.21
C THR A 34 -0.96 -4.55 -2.70
N ALA A 35 -0.92 -5.63 -1.92
CA ALA A 35 -0.18 -6.83 -2.30
C ALA A 35 -0.72 -7.47 -3.59
N ASP A 36 -2.04 -7.56 -3.73
CA ASP A 36 -2.70 -8.06 -4.94
C ASP A 36 -2.34 -7.21 -6.17
N GLN A 37 -2.33 -5.88 -6.04
CA GLN A 37 -1.94 -4.96 -7.11
C GLN A 37 -0.47 -5.13 -7.52
N VAL A 38 0.42 -5.29 -6.54
CA VAL A 38 1.85 -5.55 -6.78
C VAL A 38 2.02 -6.87 -7.53
N ILE A 39 1.43 -7.96 -7.05
CA ILE A 39 1.52 -9.28 -7.71
C ILE A 39 0.96 -9.22 -9.13
N ALA A 40 -0.21 -8.61 -9.32
CA ALA A 40 -0.82 -8.45 -10.64
C ALA A 40 0.09 -7.68 -11.60
N ARG A 41 0.75 -6.61 -11.11
CA ARG A 41 1.68 -5.82 -11.93
C ARG A 41 2.96 -6.59 -12.26
N LEU A 42 3.51 -7.35 -11.32
CA LEU A 42 4.66 -8.23 -11.54
C LEU A 42 4.37 -9.31 -12.60
N GLN A 43 3.18 -9.92 -12.53
CA GLN A 43 2.76 -10.93 -13.50
C GLN A 43 2.52 -10.32 -14.89
N ALA A 44 1.84 -9.17 -14.96
CA ALA A 44 1.58 -8.48 -16.22
C ALA A 44 2.87 -8.04 -16.94
N ASP A 45 3.87 -7.57 -16.20
CA ASP A 45 5.13 -7.06 -16.75
C ASP A 45 6.27 -8.09 -16.74
N ARG A 46 6.00 -9.38 -16.49
CA ARG A 46 7.03 -10.41 -16.24
C ARG A 46 8.15 -10.42 -17.29
N GLU A 47 7.81 -10.41 -18.57
CA GLU A 47 8.81 -10.40 -19.65
C GLU A 47 9.54 -9.05 -19.77
N GLY A 48 8.85 -7.94 -19.49
CA GLY A 48 9.46 -6.62 -19.46
C GLY A 48 10.48 -6.48 -18.33
N LEU A 49 10.13 -6.96 -17.13
CA LEU A 49 11.01 -6.97 -15.96
C LEU A 49 12.19 -7.92 -16.12
N LYS A 50 12.05 -9.04 -16.86
CA LYS A 50 13.18 -9.90 -17.22
C LYS A 50 14.17 -9.18 -18.14
N ALA A 51 13.67 -8.45 -19.13
CA ALA A 51 14.51 -7.73 -20.09
C ALA A 51 15.14 -6.46 -19.49
N ARG A 52 14.42 -5.80 -18.57
CA ARG A 52 14.79 -4.53 -17.92
C ARG A 52 14.43 -4.57 -16.43
N PRO A 53 15.27 -5.22 -15.61
CA PRO A 53 14.99 -5.38 -14.18
C PRO A 53 14.81 -4.06 -13.44
N GLU A 54 15.41 -2.96 -13.90
CA GLU A 54 15.32 -1.63 -13.29
C GLU A 54 13.90 -1.02 -13.33
N MET A 55 13.02 -1.49 -14.22
CA MET A 55 11.63 -1.02 -14.27
C MET A 55 10.86 -1.30 -12.97
N ILE A 56 11.35 -2.25 -12.18
CA ILE A 56 10.79 -2.59 -10.87
C ILE A 56 10.73 -1.38 -9.92
N TYR A 57 11.65 -0.42 -10.04
CA TYR A 57 11.67 0.75 -9.15
C TYR A 57 10.43 1.62 -9.35
N GLY A 58 9.96 1.77 -10.59
CA GLY A 58 8.71 2.49 -10.87
C GLY A 58 7.49 1.82 -10.25
N LEU A 59 7.41 0.49 -10.33
CA LEU A 59 6.35 -0.27 -9.67
C LEU A 59 6.35 -0.05 -8.14
N VAL A 60 7.54 -0.12 -7.54
CA VAL A 60 7.71 0.10 -6.09
C VAL A 60 7.31 1.53 -5.70
N ASP A 61 7.75 2.53 -6.46
CA ASP A 61 7.43 3.94 -6.22
C ASP A 61 5.92 4.22 -6.36
N ASP A 62 5.24 3.57 -7.30
CA ASP A 62 3.82 3.78 -7.56
C ASP A 62 2.91 3.05 -6.55
N LEU A 63 3.24 1.80 -6.21
CA LEU A 63 2.32 0.92 -5.46
C LEU A 63 2.71 0.72 -4.00
N ILE A 64 4.01 0.74 -3.69
CA ILE A 64 4.52 0.34 -2.37
C ILE A 64 4.86 1.59 -1.55
N VAL A 65 5.72 2.46 -2.07
CA VAL A 65 6.20 3.67 -1.36
C VAL A 65 5.07 4.50 -0.74
N PRO A 66 3.93 4.77 -1.42
CA PRO A 66 2.86 5.59 -0.85
C PRO A 66 2.16 4.96 0.36
N LYS A 67 2.37 3.67 0.62
CA LYS A 67 1.77 2.95 1.76
C LYS A 67 2.62 3.01 3.03
N PHE A 68 3.86 3.51 2.93
CA PHE A 68 4.79 3.60 4.06
C PHE A 68 4.97 5.04 4.53
N ASP A 69 4.92 5.24 5.84
CA ASP A 69 5.34 6.49 6.47
C ASP A 69 6.83 6.43 6.78
N PHE A 70 7.65 6.72 5.77
CA PHE A 70 9.12 6.73 5.92
C PHE A 70 9.60 7.74 6.94
N ARG A 71 8.85 8.82 7.21
CA ARG A 71 9.22 9.79 8.26
C ARG A 71 9.06 9.16 9.63
N SER A 72 7.93 8.52 9.91
CA SER A 72 7.71 7.81 11.18
C SER A 72 8.68 6.65 11.35
N MET A 73 8.97 5.89 10.29
CA MET A 73 10.02 4.87 10.33
C MET A 73 11.40 5.47 10.64
N SER A 74 11.76 6.59 10.00
CA SER A 74 13.02 7.28 10.27
C SER A 74 13.13 7.76 11.72
N MET A 75 12.04 8.30 12.28
CA MET A 75 11.95 8.68 13.69
C MET A 75 12.23 7.49 14.61
N MET A 76 11.63 6.34 14.34
CA MET A 76 11.84 5.12 15.13
C MET A 76 13.27 4.62 15.04
N VAL A 77 13.87 4.62 13.85
CA VAL A 77 15.26 4.17 13.62
C VAL A 77 16.27 5.08 14.34
N LEU A 78 16.11 6.41 14.21
CA LEU A 78 17.05 7.35 14.82
C LEU A 78 16.82 7.56 16.32
N GLY A 79 15.62 7.26 16.82
CA GLY A 79 15.25 7.40 18.23
C GLY A 79 15.56 8.80 18.76
N LYS A 80 16.33 8.88 19.86
CA LYS A 80 16.71 10.16 20.49
C LYS A 80 17.42 11.14 19.54
N ASN A 81 18.17 10.62 18.57
CA ASN A 81 18.95 11.44 17.64
C ASN A 81 18.06 12.19 16.63
N TRP A 82 16.81 11.75 16.43
CA TRP A 82 15.86 12.47 15.59
C TRP A 82 15.61 13.89 16.11
N ARG A 83 15.47 14.04 17.44
CA ARG A 83 15.15 15.32 18.09
C ARG A 83 16.28 16.34 18.00
N THR A 84 17.52 15.89 17.84
CA THR A 84 18.70 16.77 17.73
C THR A 84 19.10 17.03 16.28
N ALA A 85 18.61 16.25 15.33
CA ALA A 85 18.83 16.47 13.90
C ALA A 85 18.06 17.71 13.41
N THR A 86 18.70 18.51 12.57
CA THR A 86 18.04 19.61 11.87
C THR A 86 16.98 19.09 10.89
N ALA A 87 16.02 19.94 10.50
CA ALA A 87 15.02 19.56 9.51
C ALA A 87 15.64 19.08 8.18
N ALA A 88 16.75 19.69 7.75
CA ALA A 88 17.48 19.26 6.56
C ALA A 88 18.10 17.86 6.72
N GLN A 89 18.69 17.56 7.88
CA GLN A 89 19.24 16.23 8.18
C GLN A 89 18.14 15.17 8.30
N GLN A 90 17.00 15.50 8.91
CA GLN A 90 15.84 14.61 8.98
C GLN A 90 15.35 14.24 7.57
N ALA A 91 15.16 15.24 6.69
CA ALA A 91 14.74 15.02 5.32
C ALA A 91 15.75 14.20 4.52
N ALA A 92 17.04 14.53 4.63
CA ALA A 92 18.11 13.80 3.95
C ALA A 92 18.18 12.34 4.42
N PHE A 93 18.12 12.10 5.73
CA PHE A 93 18.10 10.75 6.28
C PHE A 93 16.89 9.96 5.79
N THR A 94 15.70 10.53 5.85
CA THR A 94 14.47 9.85 5.39
C THR A 94 14.56 9.47 3.91
N ALA A 95 15.05 10.37 3.05
CA ALA A 95 15.21 10.08 1.63
C ALA A 95 16.25 8.96 1.36
N GLN A 96 17.39 8.98 2.06
CA GLN A 96 18.41 7.94 1.92
C GLN A 96 17.95 6.60 2.50
N PHE A 97 17.21 6.64 3.61
CA PHE A 97 16.64 5.44 4.24
C PHE A 97 15.60 4.78 3.34
N GLN A 98 14.69 5.56 2.74
CA GLN A 98 13.77 5.06 1.72
C GLN A 98 14.53 4.43 0.54
N THR A 99 15.52 5.14 0.00
CA THR A 99 16.33 4.66 -1.14
C THR A 99 17.02 3.33 -0.80
N LEU A 100 17.57 3.21 0.40
CA LEU A 100 18.20 1.98 0.88
C LEU A 100 17.20 0.82 0.92
N LEU A 101 16.07 1.00 1.61
CA LEU A 101 15.06 -0.06 1.76
C LEU A 101 14.51 -0.50 0.41
N VAL A 102 14.18 0.44 -0.48
CA VAL A 102 13.74 0.11 -1.85
C VAL A 102 14.80 -0.76 -2.53
N ARG A 103 16.07 -0.32 -2.59
CA ARG A 103 17.14 -1.09 -3.25
C ARG A 103 17.35 -2.48 -2.63
N THR A 104 17.30 -2.59 -1.31
CA THR A 104 17.54 -3.85 -0.59
C THR A 104 16.46 -4.89 -0.87
N TYR A 105 15.19 -4.50 -0.85
CA TYR A 105 14.08 -5.46 -0.88
C TYR A 105 13.51 -5.72 -2.28
N THR A 106 13.79 -4.84 -3.24
CA THR A 106 13.22 -4.97 -4.58
C THR A 106 13.70 -6.21 -5.33
N LYS A 107 14.90 -6.71 -5.03
CA LYS A 107 15.40 -7.97 -5.61
C LYS A 107 14.46 -9.16 -5.30
N ALA A 108 13.88 -9.21 -4.11
CA ALA A 108 12.94 -10.27 -3.74
C ALA A 108 11.65 -10.25 -4.58
N LEU A 109 11.23 -9.07 -5.06
CA LEU A 109 10.07 -8.95 -5.95
C LEU A 109 10.35 -9.51 -7.35
N LEU A 110 11.58 -9.35 -7.86
CA LEU A 110 12.00 -9.94 -9.14
C LEU A 110 12.08 -11.46 -9.08
N GLU A 111 12.35 -12.02 -7.89
CA GLU A 111 12.41 -13.45 -7.63
C GLU A 111 11.04 -14.07 -7.32
N TYR A 112 9.95 -13.29 -7.38
CA TYR A 112 8.60 -13.78 -7.11
C TYR A 112 8.23 -14.97 -8.01
N SER A 113 7.80 -16.05 -7.37
CA SER A 113 7.49 -17.33 -8.00
C SER A 113 6.08 -17.82 -7.68
N ASP A 114 5.08 -16.95 -7.86
CA ASP A 114 3.66 -17.27 -7.66
C ASP A 114 3.35 -17.74 -6.23
N ASP A 115 4.10 -17.19 -5.24
CA ASP A 115 3.90 -17.48 -3.82
C ASP A 115 2.51 -17.00 -3.37
N LYS A 116 1.86 -17.79 -2.49
CA LYS A 116 0.54 -17.45 -1.94
C LYS A 116 0.67 -16.71 -0.63
N ILE A 117 0.00 -15.56 -0.52
CA ILE A 117 -0.11 -14.81 0.73
C ILE A 117 -1.31 -15.32 1.53
N ILE A 118 -1.08 -15.65 2.80
CA ILE A 118 -2.11 -16.04 3.77
C ILE A 118 -2.30 -14.87 4.73
N TYR A 119 -3.49 -14.27 4.71
CA TYR A 119 -3.85 -13.17 5.61
C TYR A 119 -4.54 -13.71 6.85
N HIS A 120 -4.07 -13.29 8.01
CA HIS A 120 -4.67 -13.63 9.30
C HIS A 120 -5.63 -12.52 9.77
N PRO A 121 -6.54 -12.81 10.71
CA PRO A 121 -7.41 -11.80 11.29
C PRO A 121 -6.63 -10.60 11.85
N GLU A 122 -7.15 -9.40 11.63
CA GLU A 122 -6.58 -8.17 12.17
C GLU A 122 -6.50 -8.24 13.70
N GLN A 123 -5.34 -7.89 14.24
CA GLN A 123 -5.14 -7.78 15.67
C GLN A 123 -5.13 -6.30 16.03
N LYS A 124 -6.22 -5.84 16.64
CA LYS A 124 -6.32 -4.48 17.16
C LYS A 124 -6.05 -4.49 18.65
N ASP A 125 -5.10 -3.66 19.06
CA ASP A 125 -4.90 -3.36 20.46
C ASP A 125 -5.96 -2.33 20.90
N GLN A 126 -6.67 -2.61 21.99
CA GLN A 126 -7.80 -1.79 22.46
C GLN A 126 -7.33 -0.40 22.92
N ASP A 127 -6.09 -0.30 23.40
CA ASP A 127 -5.51 0.94 23.92
C ASP A 127 -4.69 1.70 22.87
N SER A 128 -4.59 1.18 21.65
CA SER A 128 -3.74 1.73 20.60
C SER A 128 -4.50 2.05 19.31
N LYS A 129 -3.99 3.03 18.56
CA LYS A 129 -4.43 3.30 17.19
C LYS A 129 -3.78 2.36 16.16
N LEU A 130 -2.95 1.43 16.62
CA LEU A 130 -2.25 0.47 15.77
C LEU A 130 -3.11 -0.78 15.54
N VAL A 131 -3.07 -1.26 14.30
CA VAL A 131 -3.64 -2.55 13.89
C VAL A 131 -2.52 -3.37 13.29
N LEU A 132 -2.34 -4.58 13.82
CA LEU A 132 -1.39 -5.55 13.29
C LEU A 132 -2.09 -6.47 12.31
N VAL A 133 -1.62 -6.48 11.07
CA VAL A 133 -2.07 -7.39 10.01
C VAL A 133 -0.99 -8.43 9.81
N LYS A 134 -1.20 -9.65 10.34
CA LYS A 134 -0.25 -10.76 10.18
C LYS A 134 -0.45 -11.44 8.82
N THR A 135 0.65 -11.78 8.17
CA THR A 135 0.65 -12.45 6.87
C THR A 135 1.71 -13.53 6.82
N ASP A 136 1.38 -14.73 6.34
CA ASP A 136 2.39 -15.74 5.99
C ASP A 136 2.54 -15.83 4.46
N ILE A 137 3.76 -16.06 3.99
CA ILE A 137 4.03 -16.41 2.60
C ILE A 137 4.22 -17.92 2.49
N ALA A 138 3.37 -18.55 1.68
CA ALA A 138 3.46 -19.97 1.35
C ALA A 138 4.11 -20.16 -0.02
N ARG A 139 5.34 -20.67 -0.01
CA ARG A 139 6.11 -21.06 -1.20
C ARG A 139 6.05 -22.57 -1.42
N THR A 140 5.75 -22.99 -2.64
CA THR A 140 5.67 -24.41 -3.00
C THR A 140 6.99 -25.11 -2.70
N GLY A 141 6.97 -26.12 -1.83
CA GLY A 141 8.16 -26.90 -1.46
C GLY A 141 9.08 -26.25 -0.42
N SER A 142 8.66 -25.18 0.26
CA SER A 142 9.41 -24.54 1.35
C SER A 142 8.55 -24.34 2.61
N SER A 143 9.21 -24.18 3.77
CA SER A 143 8.52 -23.75 5.00
C SER A 143 7.92 -22.36 4.82
N LYS A 144 6.77 -22.11 5.47
CA LYS A 144 6.10 -20.81 5.47
C LYS A 144 7.04 -19.73 6.03
N ILE A 145 7.05 -18.57 5.39
CA ILE A 145 7.73 -17.37 5.91
C ILE A 145 6.68 -16.55 6.67
N PRO A 146 6.78 -16.42 8.01
CA PRO A 146 5.84 -15.64 8.81
C PRO A 146 6.08 -14.13 8.70
#